data_AF-A0AA89C8G5-F1
#
_entry.id   AF-A0AA89C8G5-F1
#
_cell.length_a   1.000
_cell.length_b   1.000
_cell.length_c   1.000
_cell.angle_alpha   90.00
_cell.angle_beta   90.00
_cell.angle_gamma   90.00
#
_symmetry.space_group_name_H-M   'P 1'
#
loop_
_entity.id
_entity.type
_entity.pdbx_description
1 polymer ?
#
loop_
_entity_poly.entity_id
_entity_poly.type
_entity_poly.pdbx_seq_one_letter_code
_entity_poly.pdbx_strand_id
1 'polypeptide(L)'
;MNETCFFFFLAFLASGFPSGAPTDACFSMIPRHMDPVTNNQVLSQNSNSSFDISVDKSNFEIGEAVKVTIYGPPFKGLFLVAVKDKSNNMPSGRFYHENDLVKTISCSNKNDGITHTSDKWKDSVEVKWYGPDHSNIDEIHFR
;
A
#
# COMPACT_ATOMS: atom_id res chain seq x y z
N MET A 1 -17.13 43.44 31.48
CA MET A 1 -15.82 43.63 30.83
C MET A 1 -15.02 42.39 31.17
N ASN A 2 -15.15 41.35 30.33
CA ASN A 2 -14.14 40.92 29.35
C ASN A 2 -13.01 40.14 30.06
N GLU A 3 -12.61 38.92 29.68
CA GLU A 3 -12.32 38.41 28.34
C GLU A 3 -12.49 36.87 28.33
N THR A 4 -13.29 36.30 27.43
CA THR A 4 -13.23 34.86 27.11
C THR A 4 -12.27 34.66 25.95
N CYS A 5 -11.11 34.05 26.22
CA CYS A 5 -10.09 33.73 25.23
C CYS A 5 -10.56 32.53 24.38
N PHE A 6 -11.01 32.79 23.15
CA PHE A 6 -11.38 31.76 22.19
C PHE A 6 -10.10 31.20 21.55
N PHE A 7 -9.65 30.03 22.00
CA PHE A 7 -8.60 29.27 21.31
C PHE A 7 -9.18 28.70 20.00
N PHE A 8 -8.92 29.38 18.89
CA PHE A 8 -9.22 28.88 17.55
C PHE A 8 -8.18 27.81 17.19
N PHE A 9 -8.48 26.54 17.48
CA PHE A 9 -7.66 25.41 17.04
C PHE A 9 -7.86 25.27 15.52
N LEU A 10 -6.94 25.83 14.73
CA LEU A 10 -6.88 25.57 13.28
C LEU A 10 -6.49 24.09 13.11
N ALA A 11 -7.50 23.21 12.95
CA ALA A 11 -7.27 21.84 12.54
C ALA A 11 -6.78 21.84 11.09
N PHE A 12 -5.47 21.79 10.89
CA PHE A 12 -4.89 21.54 9.57
C PHE A 12 -5.32 20.14 9.12
N LEU A 13 -6.28 20.09 8.20
CA LEU A 13 -6.66 18.86 7.52
C LEU A 13 -5.50 18.46 6.61
N ALA A 14 -4.69 17.50 7.04
CA ALA A 14 -3.79 16.79 6.14
C ALA A 14 -4.65 16.19 5.02
N SER A 15 -4.43 16.63 3.77
CA SER A 15 -5.05 15.99 2.60
C SER A 15 -4.36 14.64 2.35
N GLY A 16 -4.74 13.63 3.12
CA GLY A 16 -4.38 12.25 2.86
C GLY A 16 -5.21 11.67 1.71
N PHE A 17 -4.87 10.45 1.32
CA PHE A 17 -5.72 9.62 0.46
C PHE A 17 -6.44 8.57 1.32
N PRO A 18 -7.43 8.95 2.15
CA PRO A 18 -8.07 8.03 3.08
C PRO A 18 -8.76 6.87 2.36
N SER A 19 -9.09 7.04 1.09
CA SER A 19 -9.73 6.05 0.23
C SER A 19 -8.76 5.14 -0.52
N GLY A 20 -7.46 5.18 -0.24
CA GLY A 20 -6.44 4.40 -0.96
C GLY A 20 -5.55 5.22 -1.88
N ALA A 21 -4.39 4.66 -2.23
CA ALA A 21 -3.38 5.28 -3.07
C ALA A 21 -3.91 5.62 -4.48
N PRO A 22 -3.48 6.75 -5.07
CA PRO A 22 -3.79 7.08 -6.46
C PRO A 22 -2.95 6.25 -7.44
N THR A 23 -3.39 6.15 -8.70
CA THR A 23 -2.66 5.42 -9.76
C THR A 23 -1.22 5.93 -9.96
N ASP A 24 -0.96 7.22 -9.74
CA ASP A 24 0.40 7.79 -9.85
C ASP A 24 1.40 7.20 -8.83
N ALA A 25 0.92 6.54 -7.78
CA ALA A 25 1.78 5.85 -6.81
C ALA A 25 2.37 4.54 -7.35
N CYS A 26 1.75 3.95 -8.38
CA CYS A 26 2.03 2.59 -8.87
C CYS A 26 3.50 2.31 -9.17
N PHE A 27 4.20 3.27 -9.77
CA PHE A 27 5.57 3.05 -10.23
C PHE A 27 6.60 3.65 -9.30
N SER A 28 6.35 4.87 -8.80
CA SER A 28 7.32 5.55 -7.93
C SER A 28 7.42 4.87 -6.57
N MET A 29 6.30 4.36 -6.04
CA MET A 29 6.17 3.93 -4.64
C MET A 29 6.64 5.01 -3.64
N ILE A 30 6.74 6.27 -4.08
CA ILE A 30 7.20 7.39 -3.25
C ILE A 30 5.98 7.93 -2.51
N PRO A 31 5.97 7.90 -1.17
CA PRO A 31 4.94 8.56 -0.39
C PRO A 31 5.03 10.07 -0.64
N ARG A 32 3.96 10.66 -1.16
CA ARG A 32 3.82 12.12 -1.32
C ARG A 32 3.01 12.71 -0.17
N HIS A 33 3.25 12.20 1.03
CA HIS A 33 2.60 12.68 2.25
C HIS A 33 3.25 13.98 2.71
N MET A 34 2.44 14.90 3.21
CA MET A 34 2.88 16.15 3.79
C MET A 34 2.73 16.06 5.31
N ASP A 35 3.75 16.48 6.04
CA ASP A 35 3.66 16.64 7.48
C ASP A 35 2.66 17.76 7.80
N PRO A 36 1.62 17.49 8.61
CA PRO A 36 0.54 18.45 8.83
C PRO A 36 0.97 19.68 9.65
N VAL A 37 2.11 19.62 10.34
CA VAL A 37 2.60 20.70 11.21
C VAL A 37 3.58 21.58 10.45
N THR A 38 4.52 20.96 9.74
CA THR A 38 5.62 21.66 9.05
C THR A 38 5.29 21.96 7.58
N ASN A 39 4.25 21.31 7.03
CA ASN A 39 3.89 21.37 5.61
C ASN A 39 5.05 21.01 4.66
N ASN A 40 5.98 20.16 5.13
CA ASN A 40 7.05 19.59 4.32
C ASN A 40 6.70 18.16 3.89
N GLN A 41 7.25 17.71 2.77
CA GLN A 41 7.10 16.31 2.35
C GLN A 41 7.75 15.37 3.38
N VAL A 42 7.02 14.35 3.79
CA VAL A 42 7.54 13.23 4.57
C VAL A 42 8.44 12.40 3.67
N LEU A 43 9.72 12.31 4.03
CA LEU A 43 10.73 11.54 3.28
C LEU A 43 10.57 10.04 3.54
N SER A 44 11.09 9.23 2.61
CA SER A 44 11.17 7.78 2.80
C SER A 44 11.99 7.45 4.04
N GLN A 45 11.55 6.45 4.79
CA GLN A 45 12.35 5.93 5.90
C GLN A 45 13.66 5.32 5.41
N ASN A 46 14.73 5.51 6.17
CA ASN A 46 16.05 4.93 5.91
C ASN A 46 16.39 3.78 6.88
N SER A 47 15.54 3.53 7.87
CA SER A 47 15.64 2.40 8.79
C SER A 47 14.89 1.19 8.26
N ASN A 48 15.17 0.01 8.83
CA ASN A 48 14.38 -1.19 8.58
C ASN A 48 12.90 -0.92 8.81
N SER A 49 12.06 -1.48 7.94
CA SER A 49 10.60 -1.45 8.10
C SER A 49 10.22 -2.17 9.39
N SER A 50 9.25 -1.60 10.13
CA SER A 50 8.58 -2.28 11.24
C SER A 50 7.41 -3.15 10.75
N PHE A 51 7.13 -3.12 9.45
CA PHE A 51 6.10 -3.91 8.78
C PHE A 51 6.74 -4.96 7.89
N ASP A 52 6.12 -6.12 7.84
CA ASP A 52 6.59 -7.26 7.06
C ASP A 52 5.52 -7.74 6.07
N ILE A 53 6.00 -8.39 5.01
CA ILE A 53 5.18 -9.10 4.04
C ILE A 53 5.59 -10.57 4.12
N SER A 54 4.64 -11.46 4.40
CA SER A 54 4.85 -12.90 4.34
C SER A 54 3.98 -13.54 3.26
N VAL A 55 4.44 -14.68 2.77
CA VAL A 55 3.73 -15.51 1.80
C VAL A 55 3.56 -16.92 2.37
N ASP A 56 2.47 -17.58 2.02
CA ASP A 56 2.24 -18.98 2.42
C ASP A 56 3.11 -19.98 1.65
N LYS A 57 3.55 -19.60 0.45
CA LYS A 57 4.47 -20.39 -0.40
C LYS A 57 5.48 -19.51 -1.11
N SER A 58 6.69 -20.03 -1.27
CA SER A 58 7.82 -19.33 -1.91
C SER A 58 7.89 -19.51 -3.42
N ASN A 59 7.06 -20.40 -3.99
CA ASN A 59 6.94 -20.61 -5.42
C ASN A 59 5.50 -20.32 -5.84
N PHE A 60 5.31 -19.75 -7.03
CA PHE A 60 4.00 -19.56 -7.62
C PHE A 60 3.86 -20.43 -8.86
N GLU A 61 2.64 -20.89 -9.11
CA GLU A 61 2.27 -21.63 -10.31
C GLU A 61 1.15 -20.88 -11.03
N ILE A 62 1.11 -21.02 -12.36
CA ILE A 62 0.05 -20.40 -13.17
C ILE A 62 -1.30 -20.95 -12.71
N GLY A 63 -2.25 -20.04 -12.43
CA GLY A 63 -3.59 -20.41 -12.00
C GLY A 63 -3.72 -20.70 -10.50
N GLU A 64 -2.63 -20.66 -9.74
CA GLU A 64 -2.67 -20.78 -8.29
C GLU A 64 -2.48 -19.44 -7.57
N ALA A 65 -3.22 -19.26 -6.48
CA ALA A 65 -3.04 -18.12 -5.60
C ALA A 65 -1.84 -18.36 -4.66
N VAL A 66 -1.04 -17.32 -4.46
CA VAL A 66 -0.18 -17.12 -3.29
C VAL A 66 -0.96 -16.24 -2.31
N LYS A 67 -1.06 -16.66 -1.06
CA LYS A 67 -1.61 -15.82 0.01
C LYS A 67 -0.51 -14.90 0.51
N VAL A 68 -0.77 -13.60 0.47
CA VAL A 68 0.15 -12.54 0.90
C VAL A 68 -0.42 -11.87 2.13
N THR A 69 0.36 -11.80 3.21
CA THR A 69 -0.02 -11.16 4.47
C THR A 69 0.89 -9.98 4.74
N ILE A 70 0.31 -8.79 4.92
CA ILE A 70 0.98 -7.57 5.35
C ILE A 70 0.64 -7.38 6.83
N TYR A 71 1.63 -7.22 7.70
CA TYR A 71 1.41 -7.09 9.14
C TYR A 71 2.50 -6.27 9.83
N GLY A 72 2.24 -5.84 11.06
CA GLY A 72 3.18 -5.08 11.88
C GLY A 72 2.46 -4.34 13.02
N PRO A 73 3.03 -3.23 13.53
CA PRO A 73 2.31 -2.28 14.36
C PRO A 73 1.03 -1.79 13.67
N PRO A 74 0.03 -1.23 14.39
CA PRO A 74 -1.18 -0.71 13.76
C PRO A 74 -0.88 0.29 12.63
N PHE A 75 -1.51 0.11 11.47
CA PHE A 75 -1.39 0.99 10.30
C PHE A 75 -2.75 1.34 9.70
N LYS A 76 -2.83 2.49 9.02
CA LYS A 76 -4.06 2.98 8.37
C LYS A 76 -4.06 2.77 6.87
N GLY A 77 -2.91 2.98 6.23
CA GLY A 77 -2.74 2.90 4.79
C GLY A 77 -1.79 1.80 4.39
N LEU A 78 -2.00 1.28 3.19
CA LEU A 78 -1.05 0.43 2.48
C LEU A 78 -1.18 0.65 0.97
N PHE A 79 -0.11 0.35 0.27
CA PHE A 79 -0.09 0.15 -1.16
C PHE A 79 0.90 -0.99 -1.44
N LEU A 80 0.48 -1.96 -2.23
CA LEU A 80 1.28 -3.14 -2.54
C LEU A 80 1.18 -3.46 -4.03
N VAL A 81 2.33 -3.76 -4.61
CA VAL A 81 2.47 -4.33 -5.96
C VAL A 81 3.39 -5.54 -5.92
N ALA A 82 3.32 -6.38 -6.95
CA ALA A 82 4.27 -7.47 -7.17
C ALA A 82 5.09 -7.15 -8.43
N VAL A 83 6.42 -7.19 -8.36
CA VAL A 83 7.32 -6.82 -9.46
C VAL A 83 8.35 -7.90 -9.74
N LYS A 84 8.77 -8.06 -11.00
CA LYS A 84 9.75 -9.08 -11.42
C LYS A 84 11.17 -8.84 -10.88
N ASP A 85 11.57 -7.58 -10.80
CA ASP A 85 12.90 -7.17 -10.33
C ASP A 85 12.70 -5.95 -9.42
N LYS A 86 13.43 -5.87 -8.32
CA LYS A 86 13.43 -4.69 -7.44
C LYS A 86 13.76 -3.39 -8.18
N SER A 87 14.52 -3.46 -9.27
CA SER A 87 14.83 -2.31 -10.14
C SER A 87 13.70 -1.99 -11.14
N ASN A 88 12.84 -2.96 -11.45
CA ASN A 88 11.74 -2.81 -12.37
C ASN A 88 10.46 -2.45 -11.60
N ASN A 89 9.94 -1.26 -11.86
CA ASN A 89 8.74 -0.80 -11.19
C ASN A 89 7.42 -1.29 -11.82
N MET A 90 7.49 -2.15 -12.84
CA MET A 90 6.31 -2.64 -13.55
C MET A 90 5.59 -3.73 -12.75
N PRO A 91 4.35 -3.51 -12.30
CA PRO A 91 3.57 -4.52 -11.59
C PRO A 91 3.24 -5.72 -12.48
N SER A 92 3.12 -6.89 -11.87
CA SER A 92 2.86 -8.17 -12.51
C SER A 92 1.93 -9.05 -11.69
N GLY A 93 1.16 -9.89 -12.38
CA GLY A 93 0.13 -10.72 -11.77
C GLY A 93 -1.12 -9.92 -11.40
N ARG A 94 -1.97 -10.53 -10.57
CA ARG A 94 -3.29 -9.99 -10.20
C ARG A 94 -3.62 -10.26 -8.73
N PHE A 95 -4.07 -9.24 -8.04
CA PHE A 95 -4.56 -9.32 -6.67
C PHE A 95 -6.07 -9.57 -6.60
N TYR A 96 -6.46 -10.27 -5.54
CA TYR A 96 -7.83 -10.49 -5.12
C TYR A 96 -7.90 -10.29 -3.60
N HIS A 97 -9.04 -9.80 -3.12
CA HIS A 97 -9.29 -9.58 -1.70
C HIS A 97 -10.64 -10.15 -1.33
N GLU A 98 -10.77 -10.55 -0.07
CA GLU A 98 -12.01 -11.14 0.48
C GLU A 98 -12.66 -10.24 1.54
N ASN A 99 -11.94 -9.24 2.04
CA ASN A 99 -12.43 -8.27 3.03
C ASN A 99 -12.54 -6.87 2.43
N ASP A 100 -13.19 -5.97 3.18
CA ASP A 100 -13.43 -4.58 2.81
C ASP A 100 -12.31 -3.62 3.25
N LEU A 101 -11.21 -4.12 3.84
CA LEU A 101 -10.09 -3.30 4.30
C LEU A 101 -9.23 -2.79 3.14
N VAL A 102 -9.28 -3.50 2.01
CA VAL A 102 -8.51 -3.24 0.81
C VAL A 102 -9.36 -3.36 -0.46
N LYS A 103 -8.84 -2.79 -1.54
CA LYS A 103 -9.39 -2.84 -2.89
C LYS A 103 -8.25 -2.93 -3.90
N THR A 104 -8.55 -3.50 -5.05
CA THR A 104 -7.60 -3.51 -6.16
C THR A 104 -7.52 -2.14 -6.83
N ILE A 105 -6.39 -1.89 -7.47
CA ILE A 105 -6.18 -0.77 -8.39
C ILE A 105 -5.49 -1.32 -9.64
N SER A 106 -5.76 -0.69 -10.79
CA SER A 106 -5.09 -1.00 -12.05
C SER A 106 -3.97 0.00 -12.26
N CYS A 107 -2.73 -0.49 -12.15
CA CYS A 107 -1.52 0.26 -12.41
C CYS A 107 -1.13 0.17 -13.88
N SER A 108 -0.84 -1.03 -14.35
CA SER A 108 -0.50 -1.33 -15.75
C SER A 108 -1.56 -2.24 -16.38
N ASN A 109 -2.04 -3.19 -15.60
CA ASN A 109 -3.06 -4.17 -15.95
C ASN A 109 -4.18 -4.15 -14.91
N LYS A 110 -5.25 -4.89 -15.18
CA LYS A 110 -6.36 -4.99 -14.24
C LYS A 110 -5.92 -5.68 -12.95
N ASN A 111 -6.15 -5.02 -11.81
CA ASN A 111 -5.93 -5.56 -10.46
C ASN A 111 -4.47 -5.92 -10.14
N ASP A 112 -3.48 -5.28 -10.77
CA ASP A 112 -2.06 -5.54 -10.52
C ASP A 112 -1.46 -4.73 -9.35
N GLY A 113 -2.28 -3.97 -8.64
CA GLY A 113 -1.96 -3.39 -7.34
C GLY A 113 -3.12 -3.50 -6.34
N ILE A 114 -2.81 -3.34 -5.06
CA ILE A 114 -3.79 -3.33 -3.97
C ILE A 114 -3.54 -2.17 -3.00
N THR A 115 -4.61 -1.50 -2.56
CA THR A 115 -4.55 -0.41 -1.60
C THR A 115 -5.69 -0.47 -0.60
N HIS A 116 -5.58 0.25 0.51
CA HIS A 116 -6.62 0.36 1.52
C HIS A 116 -7.89 1.07 0.98
N THR A 117 -9.05 0.78 1.58
CA THR A 117 -10.34 1.42 1.25
C THR A 117 -10.68 2.60 2.15
N SER A 118 -10.11 2.63 3.35
CA SER A 118 -10.37 3.58 4.41
C SER A 118 -9.16 3.74 5.33
N ASP A 119 -9.11 4.84 6.05
CA ASP A 119 -8.09 5.17 7.06
C ASP A 119 -8.32 4.49 8.42
N LYS A 120 -9.19 3.47 8.46
CA LYS A 120 -9.38 2.62 9.63
C LYS A 120 -8.09 1.90 9.98
N TRP A 121 -7.81 1.78 11.28
CA TRP A 121 -6.68 1.01 11.79
C TRP A 121 -6.79 -0.47 11.42
N LYS A 122 -5.63 -1.07 11.13
CA LYS A 122 -5.44 -2.47 10.76
C LYS A 122 -4.16 -2.94 11.42
N ASP A 123 -4.15 -4.19 11.90
CA ASP A 123 -2.93 -4.84 12.41
C ASP A 123 -2.37 -5.82 11.38
N SER A 124 -3.24 -6.37 10.53
CA SER A 124 -2.85 -7.17 9.37
C SER A 124 -3.84 -7.04 8.22
N VAL A 125 -3.37 -7.36 7.03
CA VAL A 125 -4.16 -7.48 5.80
C VAL A 125 -3.72 -8.73 5.07
N GLU A 126 -4.69 -9.57 4.70
CA GLU A 126 -4.47 -10.74 3.86
C GLU A 126 -5.09 -10.52 2.47
N VAL A 127 -4.34 -10.84 1.42
CA VAL A 127 -4.78 -10.79 0.02
C VAL A 127 -4.29 -12.03 -0.72
N LYS A 128 -4.94 -12.36 -1.83
CA LYS A 128 -4.50 -13.41 -2.76
C LYS A 128 -3.83 -12.75 -3.96
N TRP A 129 -2.70 -13.30 -4.39
CA TRP A 129 -2.01 -12.88 -5.60
C TRP A 129 -1.86 -14.07 -6.55
N TYR A 130 -2.20 -13.88 -7.82
CA TYR A 130 -1.99 -14.85 -8.89
C TYR A 130 -0.85 -14.36 -9.78
N GLY A 131 0.07 -15.27 -10.09
CA GLY A 131 1.14 -15.02 -11.04
C GLY A 131 0.63 -14.64 -12.44
N PRO A 132 1.51 -14.06 -13.27
CA PRO A 132 1.18 -13.79 -14.68
C PRO A 132 0.89 -15.08 -15.44
N ASP A 133 0.05 -14.98 -16.47
CA ASP A 133 -0.40 -16.13 -17.28
C ASP A 133 0.71 -16.71 -18.20
N HIS A 134 1.90 -16.10 -18.21
CA HIS A 134 3.08 -16.53 -18.97
C HIS A 134 4.32 -16.57 -18.06
N SER A 135 5.01 -17.71 -18.06
CA SER A 135 6.03 -18.08 -17.06
C SER A 135 7.47 -17.68 -17.41
N ASN A 136 7.71 -16.56 -18.09
CA ASN A 136 9.09 -16.07 -18.29
C ASN A 136 9.59 -15.21 -17.09
N ILE A 137 8.98 -15.41 -15.93
CA ILE A 137 9.30 -14.70 -14.69
C ILE A 137 9.73 -15.74 -13.67
N ASP A 138 11.02 -15.74 -13.36
CA ASP A 138 11.61 -16.68 -12.41
C ASP A 138 11.52 -16.18 -10.96
N GLU A 139 11.30 -14.88 -10.75
CA GLU A 139 11.27 -14.23 -9.45
C GLU A 139 10.25 -13.09 -9.39
N ILE A 140 9.61 -12.95 -8.22
CA ILE A 140 8.66 -11.88 -7.91
C ILE A 140 8.97 -11.32 -6.53
N HIS A 141 8.87 -10.00 -6.42
CA HIS A 141 9.00 -9.26 -5.16
C HIS A 141 7.72 -8.50 -4.86
N PHE A 142 7.22 -8.67 -3.64
CA PHE A 142 6.15 -7.86 -3.06
C PHE A 142 6.74 -6.63 -2.38
N ARG A 143 6.18 -5.45 -2.63
CA ARG A 143 6.63 -4.18 -2.05
C ARG A 143 5.55 -3.11 -2.09
#